data_AF-A0A5S4T6B7-F1
#
_entry.id   AF-A0A5S4T6B7-F1
#
_cell.length_a   1.000
_cell.length_b   1.000
_cell.length_c   1.000
_cell.angle_alpha   90.00
_cell.angle_beta   90.00
_cell.angle_gamma   90.00
#
_symmetry.space_group_name_H-M   'P 1'
#
loop_
_entity.id
_entity.type
_entity.pdbx_description
1 polymer ?
#
loop_
_entity_poly.entity_id
_entity_poly.type
_entity_poly.pdbx_seq_one_letter_code
_entity_poly.pdbx_strand_id
1 'polypeptide(L)'
;ALENVSLDIPAGKIVGLLGPNGSGKTTLIKLINDLLQPDKGRVLINGQYPSPATKAIVSYLPDTTYLNEQMKVKEALTYFKTFYKDFNLERAHHLLADLGIDENSRLKKLSKGNKEKVQLILVMSRDARLYV
;
A
#
# COMPACT_ATOMS: atom_id res chain seq x y z
N ALA A 1 6.00 -22.57 -0.69
CA ALA A 1 6.01 -21.59 0.42
C ALA A 1 4.62 -21.41 1.03
N LEU A 2 3.54 -21.44 0.24
CA LEU A 2 2.18 -21.57 0.75
C LEU A 2 1.59 -22.88 0.24
N GLU A 3 0.94 -23.63 1.12
CA GLU A 3 0.31 -24.91 0.80
C GLU A 3 -1.10 -24.94 1.39
N ASN A 4 -2.11 -25.19 0.54
CA ASN A 4 -3.51 -25.39 0.92
C ASN A 4 -4.09 -24.33 1.89
N VAL A 5 -3.77 -23.06 1.68
CA VAL A 5 -4.32 -21.95 2.48
C VAL A 5 -5.71 -21.56 1.94
N SER A 6 -6.70 -21.53 2.83
CA SER A 6 -8.04 -21.00 2.54
C SER A 6 -8.37 -19.90 3.54
N LEU A 7 -8.78 -18.74 3.04
CA LEU A 7 -9.09 -17.57 3.84
C LEU A 7 -10.23 -16.79 3.18
N ASP A 8 -11.20 -16.37 3.98
CA ASP A 8 -12.25 -15.44 3.60
C ASP A 8 -12.23 -14.29 4.61
N ILE A 9 -12.00 -13.07 4.13
CA ILE A 9 -11.98 -11.85 4.96
C ILE A 9 -13.16 -10.97 4.55
N PRO A 10 -14.16 -10.79 5.42
CA PRO A 10 -15.26 -9.88 5.13
C PRO A 10 -14.81 -8.41 5.18
N ALA A 11 -15.56 -7.54 4.51
CA ALA A 11 -15.28 -6.10 4.50
C ALA A 11 -15.30 -5.49 5.91
N GLY A 12 -14.52 -4.42 6.11
CA GLY A 12 -14.47 -3.67 7.37
C GLY A 12 -13.73 -4.37 8.50
N LYS A 13 -12.94 -5.41 8.21
CA LYS A 13 -12.09 -6.08 9.20
C LYS A 13 -10.66 -5.56 9.15
N ILE A 14 -10.06 -5.45 10.34
CA ILE A 14 -8.61 -5.31 10.50
C ILE A 14 -8.08 -6.69 10.84
N VAL A 15 -7.13 -7.18 10.03
CA VAL A 15 -6.59 -8.54 10.16
C VAL A 15 -5.08 -8.46 10.34
N GLY A 16 -4.56 -9.12 11.37
CA GLY A 16 -3.12 -9.29 11.57
C GLY A 16 -2.65 -10.63 11.00
N LEU A 17 -1.70 -10.60 10.07
CA LEU A 17 -1.07 -11.81 9.53
C LEU A 17 0.20 -12.14 10.32
N LEU A 18 0.12 -13.13 11.21
CA LEU A 18 1.19 -13.49 12.15
C LEU A 18 1.83 -14.84 11.80
N GLY A 19 3.12 -14.99 12.13
CA GLY A 19 3.86 -16.23 11.94
C GLY A 19 5.38 -16.01 11.89
N PRO A 20 6.21 -17.06 12.00
CA PRO A 20 7.67 -16.95 11.96
C PRO A 20 8.19 -16.45 10.60
N ASN A 21 9.43 -15.99 10.54
CA ASN A 21 10.07 -15.64 9.27
C ASN A 21 10.09 -16.85 8.33
N GLY A 22 9.81 -16.62 7.04
CA GLY A 22 9.71 -17.69 6.05
C GLY A 22 8.37 -18.42 5.98
N SER A 23 7.39 -18.12 6.86
CA SER A 23 6.08 -18.78 6.88
C SER A 23 5.14 -18.46 5.69
N GLY A 24 5.61 -17.72 4.68
CA GLY A 24 4.82 -17.38 3.50
C GLY A 24 3.97 -16.10 3.61
N LYS A 25 4.09 -15.30 4.68
CA LYS A 25 3.31 -14.06 4.85
C LYS A 25 3.47 -13.07 3.69
N THR A 26 4.72 -12.75 3.35
CA THR A 26 5.04 -11.87 2.23
C THR A 26 4.59 -12.48 0.89
N THR A 27 4.60 -13.81 0.77
CA THR A 27 4.07 -14.51 -0.41
C THR A 27 2.56 -14.28 -0.53
N LEU A 28 1.81 -14.40 0.56
CA LEU A 28 0.37 -14.15 0.58
C LEU A 28 0.04 -12.70 0.21
N ILE A 29 0.75 -11.74 0.80
CA ILE A 29 0.62 -10.31 0.47
C ILE A 29 0.88 -10.06 -1.02
N LYS A 30 1.93 -10.66 -1.59
CA LYS A 30 2.26 -10.52 -3.02
C LYS A 30 1.20 -11.16 -3.92
N LEU A 31 0.63 -12.30 -3.55
CA LEU A 31 -0.47 -12.94 -4.28
C LEU A 31 -1.73 -12.06 -4.29
N ILE A 32 -2.09 -11.45 -3.15
CA ILE A 32 -3.20 -10.49 -3.06
C ILE A 32 -2.98 -9.30 -4.01
N ASN A 33 -1.76 -8.78 -4.05
CA ASN A 33 -1.42 -7.62 -4.86
C ASN A 33 -1.10 -7.93 -6.34
N ASP A 34 -1.34 -9.16 -6.82
CA ASP A 34 -1.03 -9.58 -8.19
C ASP A 34 0.46 -9.44 -8.57
N LEU A 35 1.34 -9.48 -7.55
CA LEU A 35 2.80 -9.45 -7.73
C LEU A 35 3.39 -10.85 -7.88
N LEU A 36 2.59 -11.88 -7.59
CA LEU A 36 2.87 -13.29 -7.82
C LEU A 36 1.59 -13.94 -8.33
N GLN A 37 1.73 -14.95 -9.19
CA GLN A 37 0.62 -15.80 -9.60
C GLN A 37 0.63 -17.12 -8.80
N PRO A 38 -0.52 -17.63 -8.36
CA PRO A 38 -0.59 -18.92 -7.69
C PRO A 38 -0.40 -20.06 -8.70
N ASP A 39 0.33 -21.11 -8.33
CA ASP A 39 0.44 -22.33 -9.16
C ASP A 39 -0.89 -23.08 -9.23
N LYS A 40 -1.68 -23.02 -8.15
CA LYS A 40 -3.00 -23.65 -8.01
C LYS A 40 -3.91 -22.79 -7.13
N GLY A 41 -5.22 -22.90 -7.34
CA GLY A 41 -6.23 -22.16 -6.58
C GLY A 41 -6.48 -20.78 -7.17
N ARG A 42 -7.04 -19.87 -6.37
CA ARG A 42 -7.39 -18.51 -6.81
C ARG A 42 -7.34 -17.52 -5.66
N VAL A 43 -7.08 -16.26 -6.01
CA VAL A 43 -7.29 -15.10 -5.15
C VAL A 43 -8.43 -14.28 -5.75
N LEU A 44 -9.36 -13.83 -4.91
CA LEU A 44 -10.45 -12.96 -5.33
C LEU A 44 -10.46 -11.71 -4.43
N ILE A 45 -10.46 -10.52 -5.03
CA ILE A 45 -10.60 -9.24 -4.34
C ILE A 45 -11.95 -8.68 -4.73
N ASN A 46 -12.84 -8.49 -3.75
CA ASN A 46 -14.21 -8.02 -3.98
C ASN A 46 -14.92 -8.89 -5.06
N GLY A 47 -14.73 -10.21 -4.99
CA GLY A 47 -15.32 -11.19 -5.92
C GLY A 47 -14.64 -11.29 -7.29
N GLN A 48 -13.59 -10.52 -7.57
CA GLN A 48 -12.92 -10.50 -8.88
C GLN A 48 -11.49 -11.03 -8.80
N TYR A 49 -11.03 -11.67 -9.88
CA TYR A 49 -9.62 -11.98 -10.03
C TYR A 49 -8.77 -10.70 -10.08
N PRO A 50 -7.52 -10.75 -9.62
CA PRO A 50 -6.63 -9.60 -9.69
C PRO A 50 -6.50 -9.09 -11.14
N SER A 51 -6.69 -7.78 -11.30
CA SER A 51 -6.79 -7.10 -12.59
C SER A 51 -6.60 -5.59 -12.40
N PRO A 52 -6.54 -4.78 -13.47
CA PRO A 52 -6.54 -3.33 -13.33
C PRO A 52 -7.72 -2.78 -12.51
N ALA A 53 -8.88 -3.45 -12.55
CA ALA A 53 -10.05 -3.05 -11.77
C ALA A 53 -9.83 -3.26 -10.26
N THR A 54 -9.23 -4.39 -9.84
CA THR A 54 -8.92 -4.62 -8.42
C THR A 54 -7.78 -3.71 -7.96
N LYS A 55 -6.78 -3.44 -8.81
CA LYS A 55 -5.68 -2.50 -8.50
C LYS A 55 -6.19 -1.08 -8.21
N ALA A 56 -7.33 -0.69 -8.79
CA ALA A 56 -7.94 0.60 -8.51
C ALA A 56 -8.55 0.71 -7.10
N ILE A 57 -8.82 -0.41 -6.41
CA ILE A 57 -9.45 -0.43 -5.07
C ILE A 57 -8.55 -0.97 -3.96
N VAL A 58 -7.32 -1.39 -4.30
CA VAL A 58 -6.29 -1.81 -3.34
C VAL A 58 -5.29 -0.66 -3.14
N SER A 59 -4.89 -0.42 -1.90
CA SER A 59 -3.77 0.44 -1.54
C SER A 59 -2.74 -0.40 -0.80
N TYR A 60 -1.50 -0.44 -1.29
CA TYR A 60 -0.48 -1.36 -0.81
C TYR A 60 0.78 -0.62 -0.37
N LEU A 61 1.25 -0.90 0.84
CA LEU A 61 2.53 -0.42 1.35
C LEU A 61 3.58 -1.55 1.31
N PRO A 62 4.48 -1.57 0.31
CA PRO A 62 5.58 -2.55 0.30
C PRO A 62 6.64 -2.25 1.37
N ASP A 63 7.33 -3.30 1.83
CA ASP A 63 8.47 -3.20 2.76
C ASP A 63 9.67 -2.40 2.22
N THR A 64 9.72 -2.18 0.90
CA THR A 64 10.82 -1.47 0.22
C THR A 64 10.36 -0.11 -0.30
N THR A 65 11.24 0.89 -0.21
CA THR A 65 10.97 2.21 -0.78
C THR A 65 10.85 2.13 -2.31
N TYR A 66 9.75 2.66 -2.84
CA TYR A 66 9.43 2.68 -4.28
C TYR A 66 9.40 4.10 -4.87
N LEU A 67 9.67 5.12 -4.07
CA LEU A 67 9.68 6.52 -4.49
C LEU A 67 11.08 6.97 -4.91
N ASN A 68 11.15 7.88 -5.89
CA ASN A 68 12.39 8.50 -6.30
C ASN A 68 12.92 9.42 -5.19
N GLU A 69 14.07 9.10 -4.59
CA GLU A 69 14.61 9.88 -3.47
C GLU A 69 14.94 11.34 -3.81
N GLN A 70 15.10 11.67 -5.09
CA GLN A 70 15.33 13.05 -5.51
C GLN A 70 14.06 13.90 -5.44
N MET A 71 12.87 13.31 -5.49
CA MET A 71 11.61 14.05 -5.51
C MET A 71 11.32 14.74 -4.17
N LYS A 72 10.57 15.83 -4.21
CA LYS A 72 9.97 16.46 -3.02
C LYS A 72 8.74 15.67 -2.58
N VAL A 73 8.40 15.75 -1.30
CA VAL A 73 7.19 15.12 -0.75
C VAL A 73 5.94 15.56 -1.52
N LYS A 74 5.78 16.85 -1.82
CA LYS A 74 4.65 17.36 -2.62
C LYS A 74 4.59 16.79 -4.04
N GLU A 75 5.73 16.47 -4.64
CA GLU A 75 5.77 15.83 -5.96
C GLU A 75 5.25 14.39 -5.86
N ALA A 76 5.49 13.71 -4.72
CA ALA A 76 4.95 12.38 -4.47
C ALA A 76 3.43 12.43 -4.25
N LEU A 77 2.93 13.45 -3.55
CA LEU A 77 1.48 13.68 -3.42
C LEU A 77 0.82 13.88 -4.79
N THR A 78 1.40 14.75 -5.63
CA THR A 78 0.90 15.01 -6.98
C THR A 78 0.95 13.76 -7.86
N TYR A 79 2.03 12.98 -7.76
CA TYR A 79 2.16 11.71 -8.47
C TYR A 79 1.02 10.75 -8.09
N PHE A 80 0.76 10.57 -6.79
CA PHE A 80 -0.35 9.74 -6.33
C PHE A 80 -1.69 10.30 -6.79
N LYS A 81 -1.93 11.61 -6.66
CA LYS A 81 -3.19 12.22 -7.12
C LYS A 81 -3.45 12.02 -8.61
N THR A 82 -2.40 12.02 -9.42
CA THR A 82 -2.49 11.81 -10.86
C THR A 82 -2.79 10.35 -11.21
N PHE A 83 -2.17 9.41 -10.50
CA PHE A 83 -2.32 7.98 -10.76
C PHE A 83 -3.62 7.41 -10.19
N TYR A 84 -4.08 7.95 -9.07
CA TYR A 84 -5.15 7.39 -8.25
C TYR A 84 -6.33 8.35 -8.12
N LYS A 85 -7.46 8.01 -8.76
CA LYS A 85 -8.67 8.85 -8.75
C LYS A 85 -9.22 9.10 -7.34
N ASP A 86 -9.17 8.09 -6.48
CA ASP A 86 -9.65 8.18 -5.09
C ASP A 86 -8.62 8.76 -4.10
N PHE A 87 -7.48 9.26 -4.58
CA PHE A 87 -6.51 9.88 -3.69
C PHE A 87 -7.04 11.21 -3.15
N ASN A 88 -7.11 11.30 -1.83
CA ASN A 88 -7.57 12.43 -1.07
C ASN A 88 -6.37 13.32 -0.68
N LEU A 89 -6.16 14.37 -1.47
CA LEU A 89 -5.03 15.27 -1.30
C LEU A 89 -5.13 16.09 0.01
N GLU A 90 -6.35 16.47 0.41
CA GLU A 90 -6.57 17.19 1.67
C GLU A 90 -6.18 16.35 2.89
N ARG A 91 -6.56 15.07 2.91
CA ARG A 91 -6.14 14.12 3.96
C ARG A 91 -4.62 13.99 4.00
N ALA A 92 -3.97 13.92 2.84
CA ALA A 92 -2.51 13.82 2.77
C ALA A 92 -1.81 15.05 3.37
N HIS A 93 -2.26 16.27 3.03
CA HIS A 93 -1.72 17.49 3.61
C HIS A 93 -1.98 17.58 5.12
N HIS A 94 -3.16 17.20 5.58
CA HIS A 94 -3.47 17.16 7.01
C HIS A 94 -2.53 16.22 7.77
N LEU A 95 -2.34 14.99 7.28
CA LEU A 95 -1.46 14.01 7.91
C LEU A 95 0.02 14.44 7.89
N LEU A 96 0.47 15.13 6.83
CA LEU A 96 1.82 15.71 6.78
C LEU A 96 1.99 16.78 7.86
N ALA A 97 0.99 17.65 8.04
CA ALA A 97 0.99 18.68 9.06
C ALA A 97 1.00 18.08 10.48
N ASP A 98 0.13 17.11 10.75
CA ASP A 98 0.04 16.40 12.05
C ASP A 98 1.37 15.75 12.44
N LEU A 99 2.09 15.21 11.46
CA LEU A 99 3.38 14.53 11.65
C LEU A 99 4.59 15.48 11.52
N GLY A 100 4.36 16.77 11.27
CA GLY A 100 5.42 17.78 11.16
C GLY A 100 6.36 17.57 9.98
N ILE A 101 5.87 17.06 8.85
CA ILE A 101 6.68 16.76 7.66
C ILE A 101 6.53 17.90 6.65
N ASP A 102 7.65 18.58 6.35
CA ASP A 102 7.69 19.63 5.32
C ASP A 102 7.55 19.02 3.91
N GLU A 103 6.48 19.41 3.22
CA GLU A 103 6.18 18.94 1.87
C GLU A 103 7.19 19.42 0.80
N ASN A 104 7.97 20.47 1.09
CA ASN A 104 9.00 21.00 0.20
C ASN A 104 10.35 20.29 0.34
N SER A 105 10.50 19.47 1.37
CA SER A 105 11.69 18.66 1.60
C SER A 105 11.79 17.55 0.56
N ARG A 106 13.02 17.30 0.11
CA ARG A 106 13.31 16.14 -0.77
C ARG A 106 13.32 14.87 0.06
N LEU A 107 12.80 13.78 -0.48
CA LEU A 107 12.75 12.48 0.20
C LEU A 107 14.12 12.06 0.72
N LYS A 108 15.20 12.24 -0.07
CA LYS A 108 16.58 11.93 0.36
C LYS A 108 17.04 12.64 1.64
N LYS A 109 16.45 13.79 1.98
CA LYS A 109 16.79 14.58 3.18
C LYS A 109 16.01 14.13 4.43
N LEU A 110 14.96 13.33 4.25
CA LEU A 110 14.17 12.83 5.37
C LEU A 110 14.91 11.69 6.07
N SER A 111 14.72 11.60 7.40
CA SER A 111 15.12 10.42 8.16
C SER A 111 14.41 9.16 7.66
N LYS A 112 14.97 7.98 7.93
CA LYS A 112 14.33 6.70 7.56
C LYS A 112 12.87 6.64 8.04
N GLY A 113 12.62 6.96 9.30
CA GLY A 113 11.27 6.97 9.86
C GLY A 113 10.34 8.01 9.21
N ASN A 114 10.84 9.18 8.83
CA ASN A 114 10.01 10.16 8.10
C ASN A 114 9.73 9.72 6.65
N LYS A 115 10.66 9.01 5.99
CA LYS A 115 10.38 8.39 4.68
C LYS A 115 9.28 7.34 4.78
N GLU A 116 9.33 6.48 5.81
CA GLU A 116 8.30 5.47 6.08
C GLU A 116 6.94 6.12 6.37
N LYS A 117 6.91 7.19 7.20
CA LYS A 117 5.69 7.98 7.43
C LYS A 117 5.12 8.56 6.15
N VAL A 118 5.94 9.16 5.28
CA VAL A 118 5.45 9.70 3.99
C VAL A 118 4.83 8.59 3.14
N GLN A 119 5.44 7.42 3.06
CA GLN A 119 4.87 6.29 2.31
C GLN A 119 3.54 5.82 2.92
N LEU A 120 3.45 5.75 4.24
CA LEU A 120 2.21 5.42 4.94
C LEU A 120 1.12 6.47 4.66
N ILE A 121 1.45 7.76 4.70
CA ILE A 121 0.51 8.85 4.38
C ILE A 121 -0.03 8.70 2.96
N LEU A 122 0.84 8.42 1.98
CA LEU A 122 0.42 8.22 0.58
C LEU A 122 -0.57 7.06 0.45
N VAL A 123 -0.31 5.93 1.12
CA VAL A 123 -1.18 4.75 1.09
C VAL A 123 -2.50 4.99 1.81
N MET A 124 -2.47 5.62 2.99
CA MET A 124 -3.65 5.91 3.83
C MET A 124 -4.50 7.07 3.30
N SER A 125 -3.94 7.91 2.42
CA SER A 125 -4.66 9.00 1.76
C SER A 125 -5.46 8.55 0.54
N ARG A 126 -5.43 7.27 0.18
CA ARG A 126 -6.38 6.67 -0.77
C ARG A 126 -7.68 6.37 -0.05
N ASP A 127 -8.82 6.52 -0.70
CA ASP A 127 -10.11 5.97 -0.26
C ASP A 127 -10.31 4.56 -0.83
N ALA A 128 -9.36 3.67 -0.52
CA ALA A 128 -9.32 2.30 -1.01
C ALA A 128 -10.28 1.39 -0.24
N ARG A 129 -10.70 0.28 -0.87
CA ARG A 129 -11.53 -0.74 -0.21
C ARG A 129 -10.71 -1.75 0.58
N LEU A 130 -9.47 -1.98 0.16
CA LEU A 130 -8.54 -2.90 0.80
C LEU A 130 -7.18 -2.22 0.95
N TYR A 131 -6.69 -2.17 2.19
CA TYR A 131 -5.33 -1.73 2.50
C TYR A 131 -4.50 -2.97 2.84
N VAL A 132 -3.31 -3.07 2.25
CA VAL A 132 -2.39 -4.20 2.41
C VAL A 132 -1.00 -3.72 2.79
#